data_AF-A0A401Y9W1-F1
#
_entry.id   AF-A0A401Y9W1-F1
#
_cell.length_a   1.000
_cell.length_b   1.000
_cell.length_c   1.000
_cell.angle_alpha   90.00
_cell.angle_beta   90.00
_cell.angle_gamma   90.00
#
_symmetry.space_group_name_H-M   'P 1'
#
loop_
_entity.id
_entity.type
_entity.pdbx_description
1 polymer ?
#
loop_
_entity_poly.entity_id
_entity_poly.type
_entity_poly.pdbx_seq_one_letter_code
_entity_poly.pdbx_strand_id
1 'polypeptide(L)'
;MLGAALVAAAFTAGSFGAGVAAGAASGGQDAYKPFADTIVDITGDKVHGFTIKRYDGSELSPPTDSEARAECREYDTELDRTRCRVETRVWYRDLGQTKRALNFAKHGS
;
A
#
# COMPACT_ATOMS: atom_id res chain seq x y z
N MET A 1 10.26 9.32 -71.43
CA MET A 1 11.64 9.21 -70.91
C MET A 1 11.54 8.88 -69.43
N LEU A 2 12.30 7.87 -68.98
CA LEU A 2 12.72 7.47 -67.62
C LEU A 2 11.86 7.93 -66.42
N GLY A 3 11.50 7.08 -65.46
CA GLY A 3 12.16 5.84 -65.05
C GLY A 3 11.44 5.20 -63.86
N ALA A 4 11.89 3.99 -63.55
CA ALA A 4 11.28 3.06 -62.63
C ALA A 4 11.55 3.36 -61.14
N ALA A 5 10.65 2.81 -60.32
CA ALA A 5 10.87 2.19 -59.01
C ALA A 5 11.25 3.08 -57.82
N LEU A 6 10.42 3.07 -56.77
CA LEU A 6 10.66 2.22 -55.59
C LEU A 6 9.54 2.42 -54.57
N VAL A 7 8.91 1.29 -54.20
CA VAL A 7 8.01 1.17 -53.06
C VAL A 7 8.86 1.17 -51.79
N ALA A 8 8.60 2.11 -50.88
CA ALA A 8 9.03 2.02 -49.49
C ALA A 8 7.91 2.58 -48.61
N ALA A 9 7.07 1.67 -48.13
CA ALA A 9 6.07 1.96 -47.11
C ALA A 9 6.78 2.14 -45.76
N ALA A 10 6.79 3.37 -45.24
CA ALA A 10 7.09 3.67 -43.85
C ALA A 10 5.81 4.19 -43.19
N PHE A 11 5.15 3.31 -42.43
CA PHE A 11 4.01 3.66 -41.59
C PHE A 11 4.53 4.43 -40.36
N THR A 12 4.60 5.76 -40.46
CA THR A 12 4.75 6.65 -39.31
C THR A 12 3.37 7.16 -38.89
N ALA A 13 2.61 6.34 -38.18
CA ALA A 13 1.39 6.78 -37.49
C ALA A 13 1.76 7.54 -36.21
N GLY A 14 2.26 8.77 -36.37
CA GLY A 14 2.46 9.73 -35.31
C GLY A 14 1.63 10.98 -35.59
N SER A 15 0.43 11.08 -35.04
CA SER A 15 -0.28 12.33 -34.73
C SER A 15 -1.72 12.06 -34.29
N PHE A 16 -1.94 11.96 -32.98
CA PHE A 16 -3.22 12.37 -32.39
C PHE A 16 -2.91 13.36 -31.27
N GLY A 17 -2.77 14.61 -31.69
CA GLY A 17 -2.93 15.75 -30.79
C GLY A 17 -4.42 15.91 -30.49
N ALA A 18 -4.77 15.73 -29.22
CA ALA A 18 -5.97 16.31 -28.62
C ALA A 18 -5.60 16.66 -27.18
N GLY A 19 -5.15 17.91 -27.00
CA GLY A 19 -4.90 18.47 -25.69
C GLY A 19 -6.18 18.50 -24.88
N VAL A 20 -6.23 17.72 -23.81
CA VAL A 20 -7.21 17.92 -22.74
C VAL A 20 -6.68 19.04 -21.86
N ALA A 21 -7.37 20.18 -21.90
CA ALA A 21 -7.09 21.32 -21.05
C ALA A 21 -7.15 20.88 -19.58
N ALA A 22 -6.02 21.01 -18.88
CA ALA A 22 -5.94 20.89 -17.43
C ALA A 22 -6.68 22.08 -16.82
N GLY A 23 -8.00 21.95 -16.68
CA GLY A 23 -8.80 22.81 -15.83
C GLY A 23 -8.45 22.52 -14.38
N ALA A 24 -7.52 23.30 -13.81
CA ALA A 24 -7.31 23.35 -12.38
C ALA A 24 -8.59 23.84 -11.71
N ALA A 25 -9.40 22.92 -11.22
CA ALA A 25 -10.51 23.24 -10.35
C ALA A 25 -9.92 23.67 -9.00
N SER A 26 -9.61 24.96 -8.85
CA SER A 26 -9.41 25.60 -7.54
C SER A 26 -10.77 25.83 -6.88
N GLY A 27 -11.51 24.73 -6.66
CA GLY A 27 -12.57 24.69 -5.68
C GLY A 27 -11.90 24.40 -4.34
N GLY A 28 -12.08 25.27 -3.36
CA GLY A 28 -11.63 25.01 -1.99
C GLY A 28 -12.26 23.69 -1.51
N GLN A 29 -11.47 22.61 -1.59
CA GLN A 29 -11.81 21.35 -0.98
C GLN A 29 -11.75 21.62 0.52
N ASP A 30 -12.86 21.47 1.24
CA ASP A 30 -12.77 21.26 2.68
C ASP A 30 -11.67 20.22 2.89
N ALA A 31 -10.61 20.60 3.61
CA ALA A 31 -9.46 19.73 3.77
C ALA A 31 -9.96 18.39 4.30
N TYR A 32 -9.77 17.32 3.52
CA TYR A 32 -10.20 15.99 3.91
C TYR A 32 -9.64 15.67 5.30
N LYS A 33 -10.54 15.44 6.26
CA LYS A 33 -10.18 15.06 7.62
C LYS A 33 -10.39 13.55 7.75
N PRO A 34 -9.33 12.76 8.00
CA PRO A 34 -9.47 11.32 8.23
C PRO A 34 -10.36 11.01 9.44
N PHE A 35 -10.96 9.82 9.45
CA PHE A 35 -11.62 9.29 10.64
C PHE A 35 -10.61 9.13 11.79
N ALA A 36 -11.07 9.26 13.04
CA ALA A 36 -10.25 9.21 14.24
C ALA A 36 -9.35 7.96 14.31
N ASP A 37 -9.87 6.82 13.87
CA ASP A 37 -9.20 5.52 13.88
C ASP A 37 -8.26 5.27 12.69
N THR A 38 -8.16 6.22 11.76
CA THR A 38 -7.30 6.10 10.57
C THR A 38 -5.85 5.91 11.01
N ILE A 39 -5.20 4.85 10.52
CA ILE A 39 -3.78 4.62 10.77
C ILE A 39 -2.96 5.63 9.96
N VAL A 40 -2.16 6.43 10.65
CA VAL A 40 -1.32 7.48 10.04
C VAL A 40 0.16 7.15 10.06
N ASP A 41 0.59 6.25 10.94
CA ASP A 41 1.98 5.81 11.02
C ASP A 41 2.10 4.40 11.58
N ILE A 42 3.10 3.67 11.10
CA ILE A 42 3.48 2.36 11.65
C ILE A 42 5.01 2.32 11.77
N THR A 43 5.51 2.17 12.98
CA THR A 43 6.94 2.03 13.27
C THR A 43 7.28 0.60 13.72
N GLY A 44 8.58 0.28 13.79
CA GLY A 44 9.04 -1.04 14.20
C GLY A 44 8.94 -2.11 13.11
N ASP A 45 9.00 -3.38 13.53
CA ASP A 45 8.98 -4.56 12.68
C ASP A 45 8.45 -5.80 13.45
N LYS A 46 8.26 -6.92 12.75
CA LYS A 46 7.69 -8.14 13.35
C LYS A 46 8.55 -8.76 14.46
N VAL A 47 9.86 -8.51 14.46
CA VAL A 47 10.83 -9.10 15.40
C VAL A 47 10.86 -8.28 16.69
N HIS A 48 10.93 -6.96 16.56
CA HIS A 48 11.05 -6.04 17.69
C HIS A 48 9.69 -5.46 18.17
N GLY A 49 8.61 -5.74 17.45
CA GLY A 49 7.28 -5.20 17.70
C GLY A 49 6.96 -4.04 16.76
N PHE A 50 5.67 -3.90 16.44
CA PHE A 50 5.14 -2.75 15.72
C PHE A 50 4.51 -1.76 16.71
N THR A 51 4.49 -0.48 16.34
CA THR A 51 3.63 0.52 16.99
C THR A 51 2.79 1.18 15.91
N ILE A 52 1.48 1.18 16.10
CA ILE A 52 0.48 1.72 15.17
C ILE A 52 -0.05 3.03 15.76
N LYS A 53 0.14 4.15 15.06
CA LYS A 53 -0.40 5.46 15.44
C LYS A 53 -1.64 5.77 14.62
N ARG A 54 -2.68 6.25 15.29
CA ARG A 54 -3.94 6.67 14.67
C ARG A 54 -4.07 8.19 14.60
N TYR A 55 -4.98 8.66 13.78
CA TYR A 55 -5.21 10.08 13.52
C TYR A 55 -5.67 10.85 14.76
N ASP A 56 -6.41 10.22 15.66
CA ASP A 56 -6.81 10.79 16.96
C ASP A 56 -5.66 10.89 17.99
N GLY A 57 -4.45 10.43 17.64
CA GLY A 57 -3.28 10.41 18.51
C GLY A 57 -3.19 9.17 19.39
N SER A 58 -4.14 8.24 19.31
CA SER A 58 -4.03 6.96 20.02
C SER A 58 -2.97 6.06 19.38
N GLU A 59 -2.34 5.24 20.22
CA GLU A 59 -1.32 4.28 19.81
C GLU A 59 -1.70 2.86 20.24
N LEU A 60 -1.38 1.88 19.39
CA LEU A 60 -1.51 0.46 19.68
C LEU A 60 -0.18 -0.23 19.39
N SER A 61 0.38 -0.86 20.41
CA SER A 61 1.58 -1.70 20.30
C SER A 61 1.20 -3.16 20.52
N PRO A 62 0.93 -3.92 19.45
CA PRO A 62 0.71 -5.36 19.57
C PRO A 62 1.90 -6.10 20.17
N PRO A 63 1.72 -7.36 20.61
CA PRO A 63 2.82 -8.26 20.87
C PRO A 63 3.79 -8.37 19.68
N THR A 64 4.95 -8.98 19.90
CA THR A 64 5.87 -9.40 18.82
C THR A 64 5.35 -10.65 18.09
N ASP A 65 5.84 -10.94 16.88
CA ASP A 65 5.49 -12.18 16.14
C ASP A 65 5.87 -13.44 16.95
N SER A 66 6.93 -13.38 17.76
CA SER A 66 7.31 -14.46 18.67
C SER A 66 6.30 -14.66 19.80
N GLU A 67 5.86 -13.59 20.44
CA GLU A 67 4.89 -13.65 21.55
C GLU A 67 3.53 -14.12 21.04
N ALA A 68 3.01 -13.51 19.98
CA ALA A 68 1.73 -13.89 19.39
C ALA A 68 1.71 -15.35 18.90
N ARG A 69 2.84 -15.89 18.44
CA ARG A 69 2.97 -17.31 18.07
C ARG A 69 3.11 -18.25 19.26
N ALA A 70 3.66 -17.76 20.38
CA ALA A 70 3.75 -18.56 21.59
C ALA A 70 2.35 -18.87 22.13
N GLU A 71 1.47 -17.87 22.14
CA GLU A 71 0.05 -18.01 22.52
C GLU A 71 -0.69 -19.06 21.66
N CYS A 72 -0.31 -19.22 20.39
CA CYS A 72 -0.91 -20.23 19.53
C CYS A 72 -0.69 -21.68 20.01
N ARG A 73 0.20 -21.95 20.96
CA ARG A 73 0.44 -23.29 21.51
C ARG A 73 -0.61 -23.70 22.54
N GLU A 74 -1.32 -22.73 23.12
CA GLU A 74 -2.32 -22.96 24.16
C GLU A 74 -3.65 -23.53 23.62
N TYR A 75 -3.87 -23.48 22.29
CA TYR A 75 -5.04 -24.10 21.69
C TYR A 75 -5.01 -25.62 21.80
N ASP A 76 -6.18 -26.24 22.02
CA ASP A 76 -6.29 -27.69 22.22
C ASP A 76 -6.13 -28.49 20.92
N THR A 77 -6.67 -27.99 19.81
CA THR A 77 -6.68 -28.74 18.54
C THR A 77 -5.56 -28.30 17.60
N GLU A 78 -5.00 -29.24 16.83
CA GLU A 78 -3.99 -28.94 15.82
C GLU A 78 -4.51 -27.98 14.73
N LEU A 79 -5.81 -28.04 14.43
CA LEU A 79 -6.44 -27.14 13.47
C LEU A 79 -6.44 -25.70 14.00
N ASP A 80 -6.84 -25.49 15.25
CA ASP A 80 -6.87 -24.16 15.87
C ASP A 80 -5.46 -23.57 16.02
N ARG A 81 -4.48 -24.39 16.43
CA ARG A 81 -3.06 -23.99 16.46
C ARG A 81 -2.56 -23.53 15.10
N THR A 82 -2.88 -24.28 14.05
CA THR A 82 -2.46 -23.96 12.68
C THR A 82 -3.13 -22.68 12.20
N ARG A 83 -4.44 -22.54 12.45
CA ARG A 83 -5.20 -21.34 12.13
C ARG A 83 -4.60 -20.12 12.81
N CYS A 84 -4.37 -20.18 14.13
CA CYS A 84 -3.74 -19.10 14.88
C CYS A 84 -2.38 -18.71 14.28
N ARG A 85 -1.51 -19.67 13.98
CA ARG A 85 -0.19 -19.38 13.37
C ARG A 85 -0.28 -18.70 12.01
N VAL A 86 -1.26 -19.09 11.19
CA VAL A 86 -1.50 -18.48 9.87
C VAL A 86 -2.05 -17.07 10.03
N GLU A 87 -3.06 -16.87 10.88
CA GLU A 87 -3.64 -15.56 11.17
C GLU A 87 -2.58 -14.60 11.68
N THR A 88 -1.77 -15.01 12.66
CA THR A 88 -0.63 -14.25 13.19
C THR A 88 0.35 -13.88 12.06
N ARG A 89 0.76 -14.84 11.23
CA ARG A 89 1.70 -14.59 10.12
C ARG A 89 1.15 -13.57 9.12
N VAL A 90 -0.12 -13.71 8.72
CA VAL A 90 -0.78 -12.81 7.78
C VAL A 90 -0.86 -11.41 8.36
N TRP A 91 -1.28 -11.31 9.62
CA TRP A 91 -1.43 -10.03 10.29
C TRP A 91 -0.13 -9.21 10.34
N TYR A 92 0.99 -9.81 10.77
CA TYR A 92 2.28 -9.11 10.77
C TYR A 92 2.82 -8.79 9.36
N ARG A 93 2.52 -9.64 8.36
CA ARG A 93 2.85 -9.34 6.97
C ARG A 93 2.11 -8.09 6.49
N ASP A 94 0.82 -8.00 6.81
CA ASP A 94 -0.07 -6.93 6.36
C ASP A 94 0.24 -5.61 7.06
N LEU A 95 0.66 -5.64 8.33
CA LEU A 95 1.23 -4.46 9.00
C LEU A 95 2.47 -3.94 8.28
N GLY A 96 3.40 -4.83 7.92
CA GLY A 96 4.59 -4.45 7.17
C GLY A 96 4.26 -3.87 5.78
N GLN A 97 3.23 -4.38 5.12
CA GLN A 97 2.73 -3.84 3.84
C GLN A 97 2.09 -2.46 4.03
N THR A 98 1.24 -2.29 5.04
CA THR A 98 0.58 -1.02 5.36
C THR A 98 1.62 0.06 5.68
N LYS A 99 2.64 -0.27 6.47
CA LYS A 99 3.79 0.61 6.72
C LYS A 99 4.46 1.09 5.42
N ARG A 100 4.71 0.18 4.48
CA ARG A 100 5.32 0.54 3.18
C ARG A 100 4.40 1.43 2.35
N ALA A 101 3.10 1.14 2.33
CA ALA A 101 2.11 1.97 1.63
C ALA A 101 2.03 3.39 2.22
N LEU A 102 2.03 3.52 3.55
CA LEU A 102 2.05 4.81 4.25
C LEU A 102 3.33 5.60 3.93
N ASN A 103 4.49 4.95 3.97
CA ASN A 103 5.76 5.60 3.63
C ASN A 103 5.78 6.08 2.17
N PHE A 104 5.23 5.27 1.25
CA PHE A 104 5.06 5.68 -0.14
C PHE A 104 4.13 6.88 -0.27
N ALA A 105 2.98 6.89 0.41
CA ALA A 105 2.07 8.04 0.37
C ALA A 105 2.67 9.33 0.96
N LYS A 106 3.56 9.22 1.95
CA LYS A 106 4.21 10.37 2.62
C LYS A 106 5.40 10.95 1.83
N HIS A 107 6.14 10.10 1.13
CA HIS A 107 7.44 10.46 0.57
C HIS A 107 7.58 10.16 -0.93
N GLY A 108 6.63 9.43 -1.51
CA GLY A 108 6.58 9.10 -2.93
C GLY A 108 5.86 10.19 -3.72
N SER A 109 6.62 11.21 -4.12
CA SER A 109 6.29 12.15 -5.21
C SER A 109 7.57 12.63 -5.85
#